data_AF-A0A6N6WSV5-F1
#
_entry.id   AF-A0A6N6WSV5-F1
#
_cell.length_a   1.000
_cell.length_b   1.000
_cell.length_c   1.000
_cell.angle_alpha   90.00
_cell.angle_beta   90.00
_cell.angle_gamma   90.00
#
_symmetry.space_group_name_H-M   'P 1'
#
loop_
_entity.id
_entity.type
_entity.pdbx_description
1 polymer ?
#
loop_
_entity_poly.entity_id
_entity_poly.type
_entity_poly.pdbx_seq_one_letter_code
_entity_poly.pdbx_strand_id
1 'polypeptide(L)'
;EHDLFGEICSAVSSDASMVTEADTSLFASEQAYCERALGYLKASGQTIQYETLPDNTLSLVAPEELRRRFNQLPPEIAPENWQLYLSQDKTVITDAIARARGEQHAWPDVQYLWQINPVVQWLDDKISSAFGRHQAPVIRLPYLLEPDEDHFILSGLFPNRKSHPMVNPWIVVSFNRESLIGSQPFAEFLQRHPQLSNKLTNSGGKDRNHQRQQDLLEAAIAHAREVFIHDRNAFETHINQQLNEHLQKLDVLRGRQLSQLELDFADNKQQLSVKQSRKEQRQREIEHNFDSYIEWIEDTMTTEKEPYIQVIAVITGAEG
;
A
#
# COMPACT_ATOMS: atom_id res chain seq x y z
N GLU A 1 34.01 -9.30 -6.94
CA GLU A 1 33.11 -9.31 -5.77
C GLU A 1 31.69 -9.32 -6.32
N HIS A 2 31.02 -10.47 -6.26
CA HIS A 2 29.61 -10.58 -6.61
C HIS A 2 28.82 -9.95 -5.46
N ASP A 3 27.99 -8.95 -5.74
CA ASP A 3 27.09 -8.35 -4.75
C ASP A 3 25.92 -9.31 -4.46
N LEU A 4 26.26 -10.43 -3.81
CA LEU A 4 25.33 -11.46 -3.35
C LEU A 4 24.35 -10.90 -2.30
N PHE A 5 24.70 -9.79 -1.65
CA PHE A 5 23.82 -9.06 -0.72
C PHE A 5 22.67 -8.39 -1.48
N GLY A 6 22.97 -7.76 -2.62
CA GLY A 6 21.96 -7.25 -3.55
C GLY A 6 21.04 -8.35 -4.08
N GLU A 7 21.57 -9.52 -4.43
CA GLU A 7 20.78 -10.65 -4.93
C GLU A 7 19.79 -11.20 -3.89
N ILE A 8 20.19 -11.33 -2.62
CA ILE A 8 19.29 -11.84 -1.57
C ILE A 8 18.23 -10.79 -1.18
N CYS A 9 18.60 -9.51 -1.06
CA CYS A 9 17.61 -8.43 -0.89
C CYS A 9 16.64 -8.36 -2.09
N SER A 10 17.14 -8.59 -3.31
CA SER A 10 16.29 -8.68 -4.50
C SER A 10 15.40 -9.92 -4.48
N ALA A 11 15.84 -11.03 -3.90
CA ALA A 11 15.06 -12.27 -3.80
C ALA A 11 13.84 -12.06 -2.90
N VAL A 12 14.01 -11.42 -1.74
CA VAL A 12 12.91 -11.02 -0.84
C VAL A 12 11.96 -10.03 -1.53
N SER A 13 12.49 -9.12 -2.37
CA SER A 13 11.67 -8.23 -3.20
C SER A 13 11.02 -8.91 -4.40
N SER A 14 11.57 -10.02 -4.89
CA SER A 14 11.12 -10.71 -6.09
C SER A 14 10.01 -11.72 -5.81
N ASP A 15 9.93 -12.29 -4.60
CA ASP A 15 8.79 -13.13 -4.21
C ASP A 15 7.50 -12.32 -4.03
N ALA A 16 7.60 -11.01 -3.79
CA ALA A 16 6.45 -10.09 -3.89
C ALA A 16 5.90 -9.96 -5.32
N SER A 17 6.61 -10.48 -6.34
CA SER A 17 6.19 -10.46 -7.74
C SER A 17 5.24 -11.59 -8.12
N MET A 18 5.00 -12.58 -7.24
CA MET A 18 4.16 -13.74 -7.55
C MET A 18 2.67 -13.56 -7.25
N VAL A 19 2.27 -12.43 -6.67
CA VAL A 19 0.86 -12.13 -6.39
C VAL A 19 0.49 -10.83 -7.09
N THR A 20 0.29 -10.88 -8.41
CA THR A 20 -0.55 -9.88 -9.08
C THR A 20 -2.01 -10.20 -8.77
N GLU A 21 -2.38 -10.26 -7.48
CA GLU A 21 -3.79 -10.17 -7.13
C GLU A 21 -4.23 -8.77 -7.54
N ALA A 22 -5.32 -8.69 -8.32
CA ALA A 22 -5.92 -7.41 -8.62
C ALA A 22 -6.43 -6.85 -7.29
N ASP A 23 -5.82 -5.75 -6.84
CA ASP A 23 -6.27 -5.04 -5.66
C ASP A 23 -7.77 -4.74 -5.81
N THR A 24 -8.51 -4.99 -4.73
CA THR A 24 -9.96 -4.78 -4.73
C THR A 24 -10.23 -3.28 -4.82
N SER A 25 -10.80 -2.84 -5.94
CA SER A 25 -11.14 -1.44 -6.20
C SER A 25 -12.64 -1.24 -6.40
N LEU A 26 -13.16 -0.13 -5.87
CA LEU A 26 -14.52 0.34 -6.16
C LEU A 26 -14.64 1.02 -7.53
N PHE A 27 -13.52 1.42 -8.13
CA PHE A 27 -13.45 2.07 -9.43
C PHE A 27 -12.94 1.09 -10.49
N ALA A 28 -13.55 1.13 -11.67
CA ALA A 28 -13.17 0.28 -12.80
C ALA A 28 -11.74 0.53 -13.30
N SER A 29 -11.21 1.74 -13.10
CA SER A 29 -9.83 2.12 -13.43
C SER A 29 -9.40 3.36 -12.65
N GLU A 30 -8.09 3.61 -12.54
CA GLU A 30 -7.57 4.83 -11.89
C GLU A 30 -7.94 6.08 -12.67
N GLN A 31 -8.15 6.00 -13.99
CA GLN A 31 -8.72 7.12 -14.75
C GLN A 31 -10.14 7.42 -14.30
N ALA A 32 -10.99 6.39 -14.15
CA ALA A 32 -12.36 6.57 -13.66
C ALA A 32 -12.36 7.17 -12.25
N TYR A 33 -11.43 6.77 -11.39
CA TYR A 33 -11.21 7.41 -10.10
C TYR A 33 -10.85 8.90 -10.24
N CYS A 34 -9.84 9.23 -11.05
CA CYS A 34 -9.37 10.60 -11.23
C CYS A 34 -10.47 11.53 -11.75
N GLU A 35 -11.25 11.08 -12.75
CA GLU A 35 -12.35 11.88 -13.30
C GLU A 35 -13.45 12.14 -12.25
N ARG A 36 -13.75 11.15 -11.41
CA ARG A 36 -14.73 11.30 -10.31
C ARG A 36 -14.21 12.23 -9.22
N ALA A 37 -12.94 12.10 -8.86
CA ALA A 37 -12.26 12.98 -7.90
C ALA A 37 -12.26 14.43 -8.37
N LEU A 38 -11.83 14.69 -9.61
CA LEU A 38 -11.81 16.01 -10.23
C LEU A 38 -13.22 16.60 -10.35
N GLY A 39 -14.21 15.78 -10.71
CA GLY A 39 -15.61 16.18 -10.75
C GLY A 39 -16.14 16.59 -9.38
N TYR A 40 -15.80 15.86 -8.32
CA TYR A 40 -16.13 16.22 -6.94
C TYR A 40 -15.50 17.55 -6.53
N LEU A 41 -14.20 17.74 -6.80
CA LEU A 41 -13.51 18.98 -6.46
C LEU A 41 -14.11 20.20 -7.18
N LYS A 42 -14.45 20.05 -8.47
CA LYS A 42 -15.15 21.08 -9.24
C LYS A 42 -16.53 21.39 -8.64
N ALA A 43 -17.30 20.38 -8.25
CA ALA A 43 -18.60 20.55 -7.59
C ALA A 43 -18.49 21.21 -6.20
N SER A 44 -17.39 20.99 -5.48
CA SER A 44 -17.08 21.63 -4.21
C SER A 44 -16.64 23.10 -4.33
N GLY A 45 -16.53 23.63 -5.55
CA GLY A 45 -16.20 25.03 -5.83
C GLY A 45 -14.73 25.31 -6.14
N GLN A 46 -13.88 24.28 -6.31
CA GLN A 46 -12.50 24.48 -6.74
C GLN A 46 -12.43 24.76 -8.25
N THR A 47 -11.62 25.75 -8.63
CA THR A 47 -11.37 26.10 -10.03
C THR A 47 -10.35 25.14 -10.64
N ILE A 48 -10.83 24.02 -11.17
CA ILE A 48 -10.00 23.01 -11.85
C ILE A 48 -10.46 22.88 -13.30
N GLN A 49 -9.49 22.89 -14.21
CA GLN A 49 -9.71 22.69 -15.65
C GLN A 49 -9.16 21.32 -16.03
N TYR A 50 -10.05 20.41 -16.39
CA TYR A 50 -9.72 19.08 -16.88
C TYR A 50 -10.66 18.69 -18.02
N GLU A 51 -10.15 17.87 -18.93
CA GLU A 51 -10.87 17.32 -20.08
C GLU A 51 -10.35 15.92 -20.39
N THR A 52 -11.24 15.00 -20.80
CA THR A 52 -10.84 13.68 -21.29
C THR A 52 -10.82 13.73 -22.81
N LEU A 53 -9.65 13.49 -23.40
CA LEU A 53 -9.43 13.50 -24.84
C LEU A 53 -9.98 12.23 -25.52
N PRO A 54 -10.18 12.23 -26.86
CA PRO A 54 -10.79 11.09 -27.59
C PRO A 54 -10.00 9.79 -27.52
N ASP A 55 -8.69 9.87 -27.27
CA ASP A 55 -7.77 8.75 -27.06
C ASP A 55 -7.77 8.22 -25.62
N ASN A 56 -8.75 8.66 -24.82
CA ASN A 56 -8.87 8.32 -23.40
C ASN A 56 -7.71 8.87 -22.54
N THR A 57 -7.02 9.91 -23.02
CA THR A 57 -6.01 10.64 -22.24
C THR A 57 -6.67 11.74 -21.42
N LEU A 58 -6.43 11.74 -20.11
CA LEU A 58 -6.88 12.79 -19.20
C LEU A 58 -5.95 14.01 -19.31
N SER A 59 -6.50 15.14 -19.71
CA SER A 59 -5.82 16.42 -19.74
C SER A 59 -6.17 17.24 -18.51
N LEU A 60 -5.17 17.74 -17.78
CA LEU A 60 -5.34 18.49 -16.54
C LEU A 60 -4.40 19.70 -16.51
N VAL A 61 -4.96 20.90 -16.32
CA VAL A 61 -4.14 22.08 -16.01
C VAL A 61 -3.74 22.00 -14.54
N ALA A 62 -2.44 21.90 -14.24
CA ALA A 62 -1.96 21.71 -12.88
C ALA A 62 -2.25 22.94 -12.00
N PRO A 63 -3.04 22.80 -10.92
CA PRO A 63 -3.27 23.85 -9.93
C PRO A 63 -1.99 24.18 -9.15
N GLU A 64 -1.94 25.33 -8.49
CA GLU A 64 -0.72 25.81 -7.79
C GLU A 64 -0.10 24.78 -6.84
N GLU A 65 -0.93 24.08 -6.07
CA GLU A 65 -0.47 23.06 -5.13
C GLU A 65 0.20 21.87 -5.83
N LEU A 66 -0.36 21.44 -6.97
CA LEU A 66 0.21 20.39 -7.78
C LEU A 66 1.55 20.85 -8.37
N ARG A 67 1.64 22.11 -8.82
CA ARG A 67 2.92 22.71 -9.27
C ARG A 67 3.99 22.66 -8.19
N ARG A 68 3.63 22.95 -6.93
CA ARG A 68 4.56 22.86 -5.79
C ARG A 68 5.08 21.44 -5.57
N ARG A 69 4.25 20.40 -5.79
CA ARG A 69 4.69 18.99 -5.72
C ARG A 69 5.66 18.65 -6.86
N PHE A 70 5.37 19.09 -8.09
CA PHE A 70 6.28 18.89 -9.23
C PHE A 70 7.63 19.60 -9.05
N ASN A 71 7.70 20.73 -8.34
CA ASN A 71 8.97 21.41 -8.03
C ASN A 71 9.93 20.59 -7.14
N GLN A 72 9.45 19.51 -6.51
CA GLN A 72 10.29 18.59 -5.74
C GLN A 72 10.85 17.44 -6.60
N LEU A 73 10.41 17.34 -7.85
CA LEU A 73 10.85 16.36 -8.82
C LEU A 73 11.88 16.97 -9.78
N PRO A 74 12.63 16.14 -10.52
CA PRO A 74 13.51 16.63 -11.58
C PRO A 74 12.76 17.57 -12.55
N PRO A 75 13.37 18.70 -12.93
CA PRO A 75 12.71 19.75 -13.72
C PRO A 75 12.23 19.25 -15.09
N GLU A 76 12.83 18.18 -15.62
CA GLU A 76 12.47 17.55 -16.90
C GLU A 76 11.07 16.93 -16.89
N ILE A 77 10.53 16.60 -15.70
CA ILE A 77 9.20 16.00 -15.53
C ILE A 77 8.10 17.06 -15.55
N ALA A 78 8.46 18.32 -15.28
CA ALA A 78 7.50 19.42 -15.24
C ALA A 78 6.96 19.67 -16.66
N PRO A 79 5.63 19.61 -16.86
CA PRO A 79 5.04 19.78 -18.19
C PRO A 79 5.16 21.22 -18.70
N GLU A 80 5.22 21.37 -20.01
CA GLU A 80 5.09 22.67 -20.65
C GLU A 80 3.72 23.29 -20.36
N ASN A 81 3.70 24.60 -20.06
CA ASN A 81 2.49 25.36 -19.72
C ASN A 81 1.67 24.83 -18.53
N TRP A 82 2.24 23.93 -17.72
CA TRP A 82 1.51 23.25 -16.64
C TRP A 82 0.34 22.38 -17.11
N GLN A 83 0.36 21.92 -18.36
CA GLN A 83 -0.65 21.01 -18.91
C GLN A 83 -0.18 19.56 -18.82
N LEU A 84 -0.85 18.76 -18.00
CA LEU A 84 -0.55 17.34 -17.83
C LEU A 84 -1.45 16.52 -18.74
N TYR A 85 -0.85 15.54 -19.43
CA TYR A 85 -1.56 14.50 -20.17
C TYR A 85 -1.27 13.16 -19.50
N LEU A 86 -2.32 12.48 -19.07
CA LEU A 86 -2.26 11.26 -18.27
C LEU A 86 -3.02 10.15 -18.97
N SER A 87 -2.36 9.02 -19.24
CA SER A 87 -3.00 7.87 -19.88
C SER A 87 -2.65 6.57 -19.17
N GLN A 88 -3.61 5.66 -19.14
CA GLN A 88 -3.43 4.28 -18.67
C GLN A 88 -3.10 3.30 -19.79
N ASP A 89 -3.20 3.75 -21.04
CA ASP A 89 -2.92 2.90 -22.18
C ASP A 89 -1.40 2.80 -22.41
N LYS A 90 -0.89 1.57 -22.28
CA LYS A 90 0.53 1.27 -22.49
C LYS A 90 0.99 1.59 -23.90
N THR A 91 0.11 1.49 -24.90
CA THR A 91 0.44 1.79 -26.30
C THR A 91 0.70 3.28 -26.48
N VAL A 92 -0.20 4.13 -25.99
CA VAL A 92 -0.08 5.60 -26.00
C VAL A 92 1.22 6.06 -25.33
N ILE A 93 1.56 5.47 -24.18
CA ILE A 93 2.82 5.79 -23.47
C ILE A 93 4.04 5.30 -24.23
N THR A 94 4.01 4.09 -24.79
CA THR A 94 5.15 3.54 -25.55
C THR A 94 5.43 4.39 -26.78
N ASP A 95 4.38 4.84 -27.47
CA ASP A 95 4.49 5.72 -28.63
C ASP A 95 4.98 7.13 -28.25
N ALA A 96 4.56 7.65 -27.09
CA ALA A 96 5.08 8.91 -26.55
C ALA A 96 6.58 8.80 -26.19
N ILE A 97 7.00 7.69 -25.56
CA ILE A 97 8.41 7.42 -25.26
C ILE A 97 9.23 7.29 -26.55
N ALA A 98 8.71 6.59 -27.56
CA ALA A 98 9.39 6.41 -28.84
C ALA A 98 9.60 7.75 -29.56
N ARG A 99 8.61 8.66 -29.52
CA ARG A 99 8.71 10.01 -30.07
C ARG A 99 9.76 10.85 -29.34
N ALA A 100 9.72 10.86 -28.00
CA ALA A 100 10.66 11.64 -27.19
C ALA A 100 12.13 11.19 -27.38
N ARG A 101 12.39 9.90 -27.65
CA ARG A 101 13.75 9.40 -27.93
C ARG A 101 14.39 10.00 -29.18
N GLY A 102 13.60 10.57 -30.10
CA GLY A 102 14.10 11.21 -31.32
C GLY A 102 14.72 12.59 -31.09
N GLU A 103 14.46 13.22 -29.94
CA GLU A 103 14.83 14.59 -29.64
C GLU A 103 15.82 14.66 -28.46
N GLN A 104 16.82 15.54 -28.54
CA GLN A 104 17.80 15.69 -27.45
C GLN A 104 17.15 16.42 -26.27
N HIS A 105 17.12 15.77 -25.09
CA HIS A 105 16.50 16.28 -23.85
C HIS A 105 14.97 16.32 -23.84
N ALA A 106 14.29 15.61 -24.74
CA ALA A 106 12.84 15.51 -24.69
C ALA A 106 12.36 14.48 -23.66
N TRP A 107 11.39 14.88 -22.86
CA TRP A 107 10.62 14.00 -21.97
C TRP A 107 9.30 13.64 -22.66
N PRO A 108 8.72 12.45 -22.41
CA PRO A 108 7.41 12.11 -22.98
C PRO A 108 6.32 13.11 -22.55
N ASP A 109 5.58 13.63 -23.53
CA ASP A 109 4.48 14.57 -23.30
C ASP A 109 3.31 13.96 -22.50
N VAL A 110 3.19 12.62 -22.53
CA VAL A 110 2.16 11.86 -21.84
C VAL A 110 2.78 11.06 -20.71
N GLN A 111 2.24 11.21 -19.51
CA GLN A 111 2.64 10.49 -18.32
C GLN A 111 1.73 9.29 -18.08
N TYR A 112 2.31 8.19 -17.59
CA TYR A 112 1.53 7.03 -17.23
C TYR A 112 0.70 7.31 -15.97
N LEU A 113 -0.59 6.99 -16.04
CA LEU A 113 -1.52 7.15 -14.93
C LEU A 113 -1.56 5.86 -14.09
N TRP A 114 -1.01 5.96 -12.89
CA TRP A 114 -0.78 4.88 -11.94
C TRP A 114 -0.85 5.44 -10.51
N GLN A 115 -1.02 4.58 -9.50
CA GLN A 115 -1.35 4.98 -8.13
C GLN A 115 -0.31 5.92 -7.47
N ILE A 116 0.97 5.80 -7.83
CA ILE A 116 2.06 6.60 -7.24
C ILE A 116 2.28 7.91 -8.02
N ASN A 117 1.48 8.20 -9.05
CA ASN A 117 1.59 9.44 -9.80
C ASN A 117 1.35 10.67 -8.88
N PRO A 118 2.14 11.76 -8.99
CA PRO A 118 1.94 12.98 -8.21
C PRO A 118 0.52 13.54 -8.27
N VAL A 119 -0.17 13.37 -9.41
CA VAL A 119 -1.55 13.79 -9.62
C VAL A 119 -2.52 12.93 -8.83
N VAL A 120 -2.37 11.61 -8.87
CA VAL A 120 -3.22 10.68 -8.11
C VAL A 120 -3.04 10.91 -6.62
N GLN A 121 -1.80 10.99 -6.14
CA GLN A 121 -1.51 11.32 -4.73
C GLN A 121 -2.10 12.68 -4.32
N TRP A 122 -2.10 13.68 -5.21
CA TRP A 122 -2.68 14.99 -4.91
C TRP A 122 -4.20 14.91 -4.82
N LEU A 123 -4.84 14.12 -5.69
CA LEU A 123 -6.26 13.84 -5.60
C LEU A 123 -6.61 13.09 -4.32
N ASP A 124 -5.79 12.12 -3.91
CA ASP A 124 -5.96 11.37 -2.67
C ASP A 124 -5.90 12.30 -1.44
N ASP A 125 -4.91 13.19 -1.41
CA ASP A 125 -4.78 14.21 -0.35
C ASP A 125 -6.02 15.11 -0.31
N LYS A 126 -6.52 15.53 -1.47
CA LYS A 126 -7.70 16.40 -1.58
C LYS A 126 -8.99 15.71 -1.16
N ILE A 127 -9.24 14.49 -1.63
CA ILE A 127 -10.43 13.73 -1.26
C ILE A 127 -10.39 13.40 0.23
N SER A 128 -9.23 12.97 0.75
CA SER A 128 -9.07 12.66 2.17
C SER A 128 -9.34 13.89 3.04
N SER A 129 -8.91 15.08 2.60
CA SER A 129 -9.16 16.33 3.33
C SER A 129 -10.63 16.74 3.40
N ALA A 130 -11.49 16.18 2.55
CA ALA A 130 -12.93 16.44 2.59
C ALA A 130 -13.62 15.75 3.77
N PHE A 131 -12.97 14.76 4.38
CA PHE A 131 -13.42 14.09 5.60
C PHE A 131 -12.75 14.71 6.82
N GLY A 132 -13.49 14.87 7.91
CA GLY A 132 -12.93 15.32 9.19
C GLY A 132 -11.98 14.29 9.81
N ARG A 133 -11.16 14.74 10.74
CA ARG A 133 -10.26 13.86 11.50
C ARG A 133 -11.04 13.04 12.53
N HIS A 134 -10.63 11.79 12.75
CA HIS A 134 -11.22 10.88 13.75
C HIS A 134 -12.73 10.65 13.60
N GLN A 135 -13.24 10.75 12.37
CA GLN A 135 -14.63 10.43 12.04
C GLN A 135 -14.66 9.48 10.84
N ALA A 136 -15.60 8.55 10.86
CA ALA A 136 -15.90 7.68 9.73
C ALA A 136 -17.20 8.15 9.06
N PRO A 137 -17.25 8.28 7.72
CA PRO A 137 -18.48 8.62 7.01
C PRO A 137 -19.52 7.50 7.13
N VAL A 138 -20.78 7.90 7.27
CA VAL A 138 -21.95 7.00 7.19
C VAL A 138 -22.61 7.16 5.83
N ILE A 139 -22.65 6.07 5.06
CA ILE A 139 -23.23 5.98 3.72
C ILE A 139 -24.61 5.34 3.86
N ARG A 140 -25.66 6.07 3.51
CA ARG A 140 -27.05 5.60 3.63
C ARG A 140 -27.60 5.16 2.29
N LEU A 141 -27.86 3.86 2.17
CA LEU A 141 -28.33 3.21 0.94
C LEU A 141 -29.63 2.44 1.21
N PRO A 142 -30.73 3.13 1.59
CA PRO A 142 -32.01 2.49 1.90
C PRO A 142 -32.66 1.78 0.69
N TYR A 143 -32.17 2.08 -0.52
CA TYR A 143 -32.60 1.43 -1.75
C TYR A 143 -31.83 0.13 -2.05
N LEU A 144 -30.78 -0.18 -1.29
CA LEU A 144 -29.93 -1.37 -1.48
C LEU A 144 -29.89 -2.31 -0.28
N LEU A 145 -30.12 -1.79 0.92
CA LEU A 145 -29.98 -2.52 2.18
C LEU A 145 -31.24 -2.36 3.03
N GLU A 146 -31.47 -3.31 3.92
CA GLU A 146 -32.61 -3.26 4.83
C GLU A 146 -32.42 -2.16 5.90
N PRO A 147 -33.51 -1.53 6.41
CA PRO A 147 -33.42 -0.42 7.36
C PRO A 147 -32.63 -0.73 8.64
N ASP A 148 -32.61 -2.00 9.04
CA ASP A 148 -31.95 -2.48 10.24
C ASP A 148 -30.54 -3.05 9.96
N GLU A 149 -30.02 -2.95 8.74
CA GLU A 149 -28.69 -3.46 8.39
C GLU A 149 -27.61 -2.37 8.47
N ASP A 150 -26.53 -2.69 9.19
CA ASP A 150 -25.34 -1.85 9.31
C ASP A 150 -24.07 -2.67 9.03
N HIS A 151 -23.23 -2.16 8.13
CA HIS A 151 -21.98 -2.78 7.71
C HIS A 151 -20.81 -1.83 7.99
N PHE A 152 -19.95 -2.20 8.94
CA PHE A 152 -18.76 -1.45 9.31
C PHE A 152 -17.57 -1.94 8.49
N ILE A 153 -16.99 -1.06 7.68
CA ILE A 153 -15.76 -1.34 6.92
C ILE A 153 -14.57 -0.95 7.80
N LEU A 154 -13.76 -1.95 8.14
CA LEU A 154 -12.65 -1.82 9.07
C LEU A 154 -11.36 -2.30 8.40
N SER A 155 -10.30 -1.52 8.58
CA SER A 155 -8.93 -1.89 8.20
C SER A 155 -8.12 -2.07 9.47
N GLY A 156 -7.38 -3.17 9.55
CA GLY A 156 -6.41 -3.42 10.61
C GLY A 156 -5.01 -3.20 10.07
N LEU A 157 -4.11 -2.60 10.84
CA LEU A 157 -2.71 -2.43 10.47
C LEU A 157 -1.81 -3.01 11.55
N PHE A 158 -0.96 -3.96 11.15
CA PHE A 158 0.12 -4.49 11.98
C PHE A 158 1.47 -3.99 11.45
N PRO A 159 2.09 -3.03 12.14
CA PRO A 159 3.46 -2.64 11.82
C PRO A 159 4.46 -3.70 12.29
N ASN A 160 5.64 -3.74 11.68
CA ASN A 160 6.81 -4.40 12.26
C ASN A 160 7.50 -3.51 13.31
N ARG A 161 8.57 -4.01 13.92
CA ARG A 161 9.37 -3.25 14.92
C ARG A 161 10.09 -2.03 14.34
N LYS A 162 10.17 -1.93 13.00
CA LYS A 162 10.64 -0.74 12.26
C LYS A 162 9.49 0.19 11.82
N SER A 163 8.27 -0.04 12.29
CA SER A 163 7.06 0.74 11.94
C SER A 163 6.66 0.67 10.47
N HIS A 164 7.11 -0.34 9.74
CA HIS A 164 6.63 -0.60 8.38
C HIS A 164 5.35 -1.43 8.41
N PRO A 165 4.34 -1.09 7.58
CA PRO A 165 3.10 -1.86 7.50
C PRO A 165 3.38 -3.25 6.92
N MET A 166 3.11 -4.32 7.68
CA MET A 166 3.31 -5.70 7.21
C MET A 166 2.02 -6.34 6.76
N VAL A 167 0.95 -6.13 7.53
CA VAL A 167 -0.35 -6.77 7.29
C VAL A 167 -1.42 -5.69 7.40
N ASN A 168 -2.19 -5.52 6.33
CA ASN A 168 -3.30 -4.57 6.26
C ASN A 168 -4.63 -5.25 5.85
N PRO A 169 -5.23 -6.10 6.71
CA PRO A 169 -6.49 -6.77 6.40
C PRO A 169 -7.68 -5.80 6.37
N TRP A 170 -8.59 -6.04 5.44
CA TRP A 170 -9.86 -5.31 5.31
C TRP A 170 -11.03 -6.25 5.51
N ILE A 171 -11.89 -5.94 6.48
CA ILE A 171 -13.08 -6.72 6.77
C ILE A 171 -14.32 -5.83 6.83
N VAL A 172 -15.47 -6.47 6.65
CA VAL A 172 -16.78 -5.87 6.85
C VAL A 172 -17.47 -6.61 7.98
N VAL A 173 -17.73 -5.90 9.08
CA VAL A 173 -18.48 -6.42 10.23
C VAL A 173 -19.94 -6.00 10.07
N SER A 174 -20.84 -6.97 10.07
CA SER A 174 -22.24 -6.75 9.73
C SER A 174 -23.16 -6.97 10.93
N PHE A 175 -24.12 -6.08 11.10
CA PHE A 175 -25.15 -6.11 12.13
C PHE A 175 -26.53 -6.10 11.49
N ASN A 176 -27.46 -6.81 12.11
CA ASN A 176 -28.88 -6.65 11.87
C ASN A 176 -29.53 -6.27 13.21
N ARG A 177 -30.14 -5.09 13.26
CA ARG A 177 -30.57 -4.41 14.49
C ARG A 177 -29.39 -4.15 15.43
N GLU A 178 -29.32 -4.91 16.52
CA GLU A 178 -28.25 -4.86 17.52
C GLU A 178 -27.44 -6.17 17.57
N SER A 179 -27.82 -7.16 16.75
CA SER A 179 -27.15 -8.45 16.73
C SER A 179 -26.04 -8.46 15.70
N LEU A 180 -24.84 -8.85 16.13
CA LEU A 180 -23.74 -9.17 15.24
C LEU A 180 -24.12 -10.40 14.40
N ILE A 181 -24.05 -10.26 13.07
CA ILE A 181 -24.25 -11.38 12.13
C ILE A 181 -22.93 -12.12 11.92
N GLY A 182 -21.84 -11.35 11.81
CA GLY A 182 -20.49 -11.85 11.59
C GLY A 182 -19.62 -10.87 10.81
N SER A 183 -18.48 -11.36 10.32
CA SER A 183 -17.53 -10.60 9.51
C SER A 183 -17.10 -11.39 8.29
N GLN A 184 -16.73 -10.67 7.24
CA GLN A 184 -16.16 -11.26 6.02
C GLN A 184 -15.12 -10.32 5.41
N PRO A 185 -14.20 -10.81 4.55
CA PRO A 185 -13.27 -9.97 3.82
C PRO A 185 -14.00 -8.91 2.97
N PHE A 186 -13.42 -7.71 2.86
CA PHE A 186 -14.02 -6.63 2.08
C PHE A 186 -14.24 -6.99 0.60
N ALA A 187 -13.29 -7.73 0.00
CA ALA A 187 -13.41 -8.23 -1.37
C ALA A 187 -14.65 -9.13 -1.56
N GLU A 188 -14.91 -10.05 -0.62
CA GLU A 188 -16.08 -10.93 -0.67
C GLU A 188 -17.39 -10.16 -0.49
N PHE A 189 -17.40 -9.16 0.39
CA PHE A 189 -18.56 -8.28 0.54
C PHE A 189 -18.89 -7.54 -0.76
N LEU A 190 -17.89 -7.02 -1.47
CA LEU A 190 -18.11 -6.35 -2.76
C LEU A 190 -18.58 -7.32 -3.85
N GLN A 191 -18.12 -8.57 -3.86
CA GLN A 191 -18.62 -9.59 -4.77
C GLN A 191 -20.10 -9.91 -4.54
N ARG A 192 -20.56 -9.92 -3.27
CA ARG A 192 -21.98 -10.12 -2.92
C ARG A 192 -22.83 -8.89 -3.21
N HIS A 193 -22.25 -7.70 -3.14
CA HIS A 193 -22.93 -6.42 -3.36
C HIS A 193 -22.29 -5.62 -4.52
N PRO A 194 -22.32 -6.13 -5.77
CA PRO A 194 -21.66 -5.47 -6.91
C PRO A 194 -22.26 -4.09 -7.23
N GLN A 195 -23.47 -3.82 -6.71
CA GLN A 195 -24.16 -2.55 -6.84
C GLN A 195 -23.42 -1.40 -6.13
N LEU A 196 -22.54 -1.70 -5.17
CA LEU A 196 -21.72 -0.71 -4.45
C LEU A 196 -20.65 -0.06 -5.34
N SER A 197 -20.22 -0.73 -6.41
CA SER A 197 -19.27 -0.19 -7.40
C SER A 197 -19.93 0.73 -8.44
N ASN A 198 -21.27 0.81 -8.44
CA ASN A 198 -22.01 1.69 -9.34
C ASN A 198 -22.11 3.11 -8.77
N LYS A 199 -22.71 4.02 -9.55
CA LYS A 199 -23.01 5.37 -9.06
C LYS A 199 -24.02 5.30 -7.91
N LEU A 200 -23.53 5.52 -6.69
CA LEU A 200 -24.36 5.60 -5.50
C LEU A 200 -24.86 7.04 -5.27
N THR A 201 -26.10 7.15 -4.79
CA THR A 201 -26.64 8.41 -4.30
C THR A 201 -26.79 8.28 -2.79
N ASN A 202 -25.90 8.94 -2.04
CA ASN A 202 -26.06 8.98 -0.59
C ASN A 202 -27.27 9.85 -0.26
N SER A 203 -28.33 9.22 0.22
CA SER A 203 -29.58 9.89 0.64
C SER A 203 -29.42 10.62 1.99
N GLY A 204 -28.29 10.43 2.68
CA GLY A 204 -27.98 11.08 3.94
C GLY A 204 -27.58 12.54 3.77
N GLY A 205 -28.42 13.45 4.27
CA GLY A 205 -28.04 14.85 4.51
C GLY A 205 -27.08 14.98 5.71
N LYS A 206 -26.44 16.15 5.86
CA LYS A 206 -25.44 16.43 6.91
C LYS A 206 -25.96 16.28 8.35
N ASP A 207 -27.28 16.32 8.56
CA ASP A 207 -27.91 16.43 9.88
C ASP A 207 -28.70 15.18 10.32
N ARG A 208 -28.40 13.99 9.77
CA ARG A 208 -29.12 12.74 10.15
C ARG A 208 -28.45 12.01 11.33
N ASN A 209 -29.28 11.40 12.18
CA ASN A 209 -28.88 10.74 13.42
C ASN A 209 -27.96 9.53 13.17
N HIS A 210 -26.76 9.54 13.75
CA HIS A 210 -25.75 8.47 13.67
C HIS A 210 -25.57 7.71 15.00
N GLN A 211 -26.42 7.98 16.00
CA GLN A 211 -26.27 7.43 17.35
C GLN A 211 -26.25 5.91 17.35
N ARG A 212 -27.12 5.26 16.57
CA ARG A 212 -27.14 3.80 16.46
C ARG A 212 -25.80 3.23 15.99
N GLN A 213 -25.20 3.80 14.95
CA GLN A 213 -23.90 3.36 14.46
C GLN A 213 -22.81 3.62 15.48
N GLN A 214 -22.91 4.71 16.25
CA GLN A 214 -21.97 5.02 17.34
C GLN A 214 -22.06 3.98 18.47
N ASP A 215 -23.27 3.54 18.82
CA ASP A 215 -23.51 2.54 19.88
C ASP A 215 -23.01 1.15 19.46
N LEU A 216 -23.14 0.79 18.18
CA LEU A 216 -22.64 -0.49 17.64
C LEU A 216 -21.12 -0.51 17.40
N LEU A 217 -20.47 0.66 17.37
CA LEU A 217 -19.09 0.80 16.95
C LEU A 217 -18.12 0.01 17.85
N GLU A 218 -18.32 0.06 19.17
CA GLU A 218 -17.44 -0.64 20.12
C GLU A 218 -17.49 -2.17 19.91
N ALA A 219 -18.70 -2.72 19.71
CA ALA A 219 -18.88 -4.13 19.42
C ALA A 219 -18.24 -4.52 18.07
N ALA A 220 -18.35 -3.66 17.06
CA ALA A 220 -17.72 -3.89 15.75
C ALA A 220 -16.19 -3.95 15.86
N ILE A 221 -15.58 -3.02 16.61
CA ILE A 221 -14.13 -2.97 16.83
C ILE A 221 -13.65 -4.17 17.65
N ALA A 222 -14.40 -4.58 18.67
CA ALA A 222 -14.05 -5.75 19.48
C ALA A 222 -14.01 -7.03 18.64
N HIS A 223 -15.05 -7.28 17.84
CA HIS A 223 -15.11 -8.42 16.92
C HIS A 223 -13.98 -8.36 15.88
N ALA A 224 -13.75 -7.19 15.27
CA ALA A 224 -12.68 -7.01 14.30
C ALA A 224 -11.29 -7.27 14.88
N ARG A 225 -11.05 -6.86 16.13
CA ARG A 225 -9.77 -7.13 16.82
C ARG A 225 -9.51 -8.62 16.95
N GLU A 226 -10.51 -9.42 17.30
CA GLU A 226 -10.38 -10.87 17.41
C GLU A 226 -10.02 -11.51 16.06
N VAL A 227 -10.71 -11.10 15.00
CA VAL A 227 -10.45 -11.57 13.61
C VAL A 227 -9.05 -11.17 13.16
N PHE A 228 -8.64 -9.92 13.36
CA PHE A 228 -7.31 -9.45 12.95
C PHE A 228 -6.17 -10.15 13.69
N ILE A 229 -6.34 -10.46 14.99
CA ILE A 229 -5.34 -11.23 15.74
C ILE A 229 -5.23 -12.65 15.16
N HIS A 230 -6.36 -13.28 14.80
CA HIS A 230 -6.35 -14.59 14.17
C HIS A 230 -5.60 -14.57 12.82
N ASP A 231 -5.93 -13.62 11.94
CA ASP A 231 -5.31 -13.47 10.63
C ASP A 231 -3.81 -13.18 10.74
N ARG A 232 -3.42 -12.33 11.70
CA ARG A 232 -2.00 -12.03 11.98
C ARG A 232 -1.24 -13.26 12.46
N ASN A 233 -1.82 -14.08 13.34
CA ASN A 233 -1.16 -15.31 13.80
C ASN A 233 -0.98 -16.32 12.66
N ALA A 234 -1.96 -16.42 11.75
CA ALA A 234 -1.85 -17.24 10.55
C ALA A 234 -0.72 -16.73 9.63
N PHE A 235 -0.66 -15.41 9.41
CA PHE A 235 0.40 -14.76 8.65
C PHE A 235 1.79 -14.96 9.29
N GLU A 236 1.93 -14.75 10.60
CA GLU A 236 3.19 -14.96 11.32
C GLU A 236 3.65 -16.41 11.22
N THR A 237 2.75 -17.38 11.27
CA THR A 237 3.10 -18.80 11.12
C THR A 237 3.72 -19.06 9.74
N HIS A 238 3.16 -18.47 8.69
CA HIS A 238 3.67 -18.60 7.33
C HIS A 238 5.03 -17.90 7.15
N ILE A 239 5.15 -16.64 7.60
CA ILE A 239 6.39 -15.87 7.49
C ILE A 239 7.51 -16.48 8.34
N ASN A 240 7.21 -16.96 9.55
CA ASN A 240 8.21 -17.61 10.40
C ASN A 240 8.80 -18.88 9.74
N GLN A 241 8.02 -19.61 8.95
CA GLN A 241 8.53 -20.74 8.19
C GLN A 241 9.57 -20.27 7.16
N GLN A 242 9.23 -19.27 6.33
CA GLN A 242 10.14 -18.72 5.33
C GLN A 242 11.39 -18.12 6.00
N LEU A 243 11.22 -17.38 7.09
CA LEU A 243 12.29 -16.79 7.87
C LEU A 243 13.29 -17.86 8.35
N ASN A 244 12.78 -18.97 8.90
CA ASN A 244 13.64 -20.08 9.34
C ASN A 244 14.43 -20.69 8.18
N GLU A 245 13.84 -20.84 7.00
CA GLU A 245 14.54 -21.31 5.80
C GLU A 245 15.65 -20.34 5.36
N HIS A 246 15.40 -19.03 5.42
CA HIS A 246 16.41 -18.01 5.12
C HIS A 246 17.54 -18.00 6.16
N LEU A 247 17.23 -18.11 7.44
CA LEU A 247 18.21 -18.20 8.52
C LEU A 247 19.10 -19.44 8.37
N GLN A 248 18.53 -20.59 7.99
CA GLN A 248 19.31 -21.80 7.71
C GLN A 248 20.26 -21.62 6.51
N LYS A 249 19.81 -20.96 5.43
CA LYS A 249 20.67 -20.65 4.28
C LYS A 249 21.82 -19.73 4.67
N LEU A 250 21.55 -18.72 5.51
CA LEU A 250 22.57 -17.81 6.03
C LEU A 250 23.59 -18.54 6.92
N ASP A 251 23.16 -19.46 7.77
CA ASP A 251 24.06 -20.24 8.62
C ASP A 251 25.00 -21.13 7.79
N VAL A 252 24.48 -21.78 6.74
CA VAL A 252 25.31 -22.53 5.78
C VAL A 252 26.33 -21.63 5.09
N LEU A 253 25.96 -20.40 4.71
CA LEU A 253 26.88 -19.44 4.10
C LEU A 253 27.95 -18.95 5.09
N ARG A 254 27.56 -18.68 6.35
CA ARG A 254 28.49 -18.35 7.45
C ARG A 254 29.51 -19.46 7.61
N GLY A 255 29.08 -20.72 7.68
CA GLY A 255 29.96 -21.88 7.78
C GLY A 255 30.95 -21.97 6.61
N ARG A 256 30.49 -21.77 5.37
CA ARG A 256 31.35 -21.77 4.17
C ARG A 256 32.39 -20.65 4.20
N GLN A 257 32.01 -19.43 4.59
CA GLN A 257 32.96 -18.31 4.68
C GLN A 257 34.01 -18.56 5.76
N LEU A 258 33.62 -19.11 6.91
CA LEU A 258 34.57 -19.48 7.95
C LEU A 258 35.54 -20.54 7.43
N SER A 259 35.05 -21.63 6.82
CA SER A 259 35.92 -22.66 6.22
C SER A 259 36.85 -22.11 5.14
N GLN A 260 36.38 -21.23 4.26
CA GLN A 260 37.23 -20.59 3.24
C GLN A 260 38.32 -19.73 3.90
N LEU A 261 37.98 -18.97 4.94
CA LEU A 261 38.94 -18.18 5.71
C LEU A 261 39.99 -19.09 6.38
N GLU A 262 39.61 -20.28 6.84
CA GLU A 262 40.59 -21.24 7.37
C GLU A 262 41.58 -21.72 6.30
N LEU A 263 41.10 -22.01 5.09
CA LEU A 263 41.93 -22.41 3.95
C LEU A 263 42.87 -21.29 3.47
N ASP A 264 42.34 -20.08 3.30
CA ASP A 264 43.10 -18.90 2.84
C ASP A 264 44.24 -18.56 3.79
N PHE A 265 44.01 -18.73 5.09
CA PHE A 265 45.06 -18.56 6.08
C PHE A 265 45.94 -19.80 6.18
N ALA A 266 45.48 -21.04 5.99
CA ALA A 266 46.33 -22.23 6.04
C ALA A 266 47.55 -22.14 5.10
N ASP A 267 47.36 -21.68 3.86
CA ASP A 267 48.41 -21.56 2.83
C ASP A 267 49.33 -20.33 2.99
N ASN A 268 49.06 -19.46 3.96
CA ASN A 268 49.74 -18.17 4.08
C ASN A 268 51.06 -18.26 4.88
N LYS A 269 52.19 -17.83 4.27
CA LYS A 269 53.57 -17.92 4.79
C LYS A 269 53.98 -16.79 5.78
N GLN A 270 53.02 -16.02 6.29
CA GLN A 270 53.28 -14.91 7.22
C GLN A 270 53.64 -15.40 8.64
N GLN A 271 54.20 -14.50 9.46
CA GLN A 271 54.48 -14.76 10.88
C GLN A 271 53.21 -15.20 11.64
N LEU A 272 53.34 -16.26 12.45
CA LEU A 272 52.21 -16.92 13.13
C LEU A 272 51.34 -15.98 13.97
N SER A 273 51.93 -15.04 14.73
CA SER A 273 51.19 -14.10 15.58
C SER A 273 50.34 -13.09 14.79
N VAL A 274 50.91 -12.52 13.71
CA VAL A 274 50.21 -11.57 12.83
C VAL A 274 49.10 -12.28 12.04
N LYS A 275 49.37 -13.52 11.61
CA LYS A 275 48.42 -14.40 10.93
C LYS A 275 47.21 -14.72 11.81
N GLN A 276 47.43 -15.05 13.09
CA GLN A 276 46.37 -15.36 14.05
C GLN A 276 45.50 -14.12 14.35
N SER A 277 46.14 -12.99 14.63
CA SER A 277 45.43 -11.73 14.93
C SER A 277 44.55 -11.26 13.76
N ARG A 278 45.04 -11.35 12.50
CA ARG A 278 44.24 -11.01 11.31
C ARG A 278 43.12 -12.01 11.05
N LYS A 279 43.34 -13.31 11.30
CA LYS A 279 42.29 -14.34 11.20
C LYS A 279 41.16 -14.05 12.18
N GLU A 280 41.49 -13.78 13.44
CA GLU A 280 40.52 -13.46 14.50
C GLU A 280 39.77 -12.15 14.26
N GLN A 281 40.43 -11.12 13.71
CA GLN A 281 39.75 -9.88 13.35
C GLN A 281 38.73 -10.12 12.23
N ARG A 282 39.15 -10.79 11.16
CA ARG A 282 38.27 -11.04 10.00
C ARG A 282 37.15 -12.02 10.33
N GLN A 283 37.39 -13.01 11.19
CA GLN A 283 36.34 -13.85 11.74
C GLN A 283 35.30 -13.03 12.51
N ARG A 284 35.73 -12.14 13.42
CA ARG A 284 34.82 -11.26 14.16
C ARG A 284 34.03 -10.33 13.25
N GLU A 285 34.64 -9.80 12.20
CA GLU A 285 33.94 -8.98 11.20
C GLU A 285 32.86 -9.79 10.46
N ILE A 286 33.18 -11.02 10.05
CA ILE A 286 32.21 -11.93 9.42
C ILE A 286 31.04 -12.21 10.38
N GLU A 287 31.34 -12.63 11.60
CA GLU A 287 30.32 -12.94 12.62
C GLU A 287 29.44 -11.73 12.92
N HIS A 288 30.03 -10.55 13.11
CA HIS A 288 29.31 -9.31 13.36
C HIS A 288 28.36 -8.94 12.21
N ASN A 289 28.80 -9.09 10.95
CA ASN A 289 27.96 -8.80 9.79
C ASN A 289 26.76 -9.76 9.71
N PHE A 290 26.99 -11.05 9.97
CA PHE A 290 25.90 -12.03 10.00
C PHE A 290 24.92 -11.78 11.14
N ASP A 291 25.41 -11.53 12.35
CA ASP A 291 24.57 -11.26 13.52
C ASP A 291 23.74 -9.99 13.32
N SER A 292 24.34 -8.92 12.78
CA SER A 292 23.64 -7.67 12.46
C SER A 292 22.55 -7.87 11.40
N TYR A 293 22.79 -8.75 10.43
CA TYR A 293 21.81 -9.07 9.40
C TYR A 293 20.64 -9.90 9.95
N ILE A 294 20.92 -10.88 10.82
CA ILE A 294 19.89 -11.65 11.51
C ILE A 294 19.00 -10.73 12.35
N GLU A 295 19.60 -9.85 13.15
CA GLU A 295 18.86 -8.86 13.96
C GLU A 295 17.99 -7.95 13.08
N TRP A 296 18.53 -7.49 11.95
CA TRP A 296 17.76 -6.68 11.00
C TRP A 296 16.58 -7.43 10.40
N ILE A 297 16.74 -8.70 10.02
CA ILE A 297 15.64 -9.51 9.49
C ILE A 297 14.58 -9.73 10.58
N GLU A 298 14.99 -10.09 11.80
CA GLU A 298 14.07 -10.30 12.92
C GLU A 298 13.26 -9.03 13.21
N ASP A 299 13.90 -7.86 13.27
CA ASP A 299 13.21 -6.59 13.47
C ASP A 299 12.25 -6.23 12.33
N THR A 300 12.60 -6.61 11.10
CA THR A 300 11.80 -6.27 9.91
C THR A 300 10.61 -7.22 9.74
N MET A 301 10.74 -8.48 10.15
CA MET A 301 9.71 -9.50 9.95
C MET A 301 8.84 -9.74 11.19
N THR A 302 9.28 -9.32 12.38
CA THR A 302 8.47 -9.43 13.60
C THR A 302 7.38 -8.36 13.60
N THR A 303 6.12 -8.80 13.59
CA THR A 303 4.96 -7.90 13.67
C THR A 303 4.60 -7.55 15.11
N GLU A 304 4.10 -6.34 15.34
CA GLU A 304 3.58 -5.93 16.65
C GLU A 304 2.32 -6.71 17.04
N LYS A 305 2.03 -6.77 18.35
CA LYS A 305 0.90 -7.56 18.87
C LYS A 305 -0.44 -6.85 18.78
N GLU A 306 -0.43 -5.53 18.92
CA GLU A 306 -1.64 -4.74 18.93
C GLU A 306 -1.88 -4.12 17.54
N PRO A 307 -3.01 -4.42 16.88
CA PRO A 307 -3.35 -3.78 15.64
C PRO A 307 -3.77 -2.33 15.87
N TYR A 308 -3.35 -1.45 14.97
CA TYR A 308 -4.05 -0.20 14.76
C TYR A 308 -5.31 -0.48 13.93
N ILE A 309 -6.49 -0.25 14.50
CA ILE A 309 -7.77 -0.48 13.82
C ILE A 309 -8.34 0.85 13.37
N GLN A 310 -8.63 0.97 12.08
CA GLN A 310 -9.25 2.13 11.48
C GLN A 310 -10.64 1.80 10.94
N VAL A 311 -11.63 2.61 11.31
CA VAL A 311 -12.97 2.60 10.73
C VAL A 311 -12.93 3.43 9.46
N ILE A 312 -13.14 2.79 8.31
CA ILE A 312 -13.08 3.45 7.01
C ILE A 312 -14.41 4.11 6.68
N ALA A 313 -15.51 3.37 6.84
CA ALA A 313 -16.86 3.86 6.61
C ALA A 313 -17.89 2.91 7.24
N VAL A 314 -19.12 3.39 7.38
CA VAL A 314 -20.28 2.56 7.74
C VAL A 314 -21.29 2.66 6.61
N ILE A 315 -21.76 1.53 6.09
CA ILE A 315 -22.85 1.47 5.12
C ILE A 315 -24.10 0.99 5.85
N THR A 316 -25.21 1.73 5.72
CA THR A 316 -26.47 1.41 6.42
C THR A 316 -27.66 1.52 5.49
N GLY A 317 -28.65 0.64 5.68
CA GLY A 317 -29.96 0.77 5.04
C GLY A 317 -30.90 1.70 5.80
N ALA A 318 -30.52 2.16 7.00
CA ALA A 318 -31.33 3.11 7.76
C ALA A 318 -31.45 4.44 7.01
N GLU A 319 -32.67 4.85 6.68
CA GLU A 319 -32.94 6.18 6.12
C GLU A 319 -32.44 7.27 7.07
N GLY A 320 -32.53 7.02 8.38
CA GLY A 320 -32.12 7.93 9.46
C GLY A 320 -33.30 8.65 10.09
#